data_AF-A0A3D1LFY0-F1
#
_entry.id   AF-A0A3D1LFY0-F1
#
_cell.length_a   1.000
_cell.length_b   1.000
_cell.length_c   1.000
_cell.angle_alpha   90.00
_cell.angle_beta   90.00
_cell.angle_gamma   90.00
#
_symmetry.space_group_name_H-M   'P 1'
#
loop_
_entity.id
_entity.type
_entity.pdbx_description
1 polymer ?
#
loop_
_entity_poly.entity_id
_entity_poly.type
_entity_poly.pdbx_seq_one_letter_code
_entity_poly.pdbx_strand_id
1 'polypeptide(L)' 'MPKIKIHYFSPDAPRLQLTKTGDWIDLYCAQDMTLHAGDFALVPLGVS' A
#
# COMPACT_ATOMS: atom_id res chain seq x y z
N MET A 1 1.54 -19.81 12.83
CA MET A 1 1.11 -18.98 11.69
C MET A 1 2.33 -18.24 11.14
N PRO A 2 2.54 -18.20 9.82
CA PRO A 2 3.63 -17.42 9.23
C PRO A 2 3.47 -15.94 9.58
N LYS A 3 4.59 -15.25 9.78
CA LYS A 3 4.62 -13.81 10.05
C LYS A 3 5.35 -13.12 8.90
N ILE A 4 4.72 -12.10 8.32
CA ILE A 4 5.34 -11.24 7.31
C ILE A 4 5.92 -10.03 8.04
N LYS A 5 7.21 -9.75 7.82
CA LYS A 5 7.84 -8.50 8.27
C LYS A 5 7.62 -7.46 7.20
N ILE A 6 7.23 -6.26 7.59
CA ILE A 6 6.92 -5.17 6.67
C ILE A 6 7.73 -3.95 7.11
N HIS A 7 8.56 -3.43 6.23
CA HIS A 7 9.21 -2.14 6.40
C HIS A 7 8.33 -1.04 5.82
N TYR A 8 8.19 0.06 6.54
CA TYR A 8 7.44 1.24 6.09
C TYR A 8 8.43 2.38 5.88
N PHE A 9 8.41 2.97 4.69
CA PHE A 9 9.36 4.03 4.33
C PHE A 9 9.00 5.39 4.92
N SER A 10 7.77 5.57 5.43
CA SER A 10 7.33 6.77 6.14
C SER A 10 6.72 6.39 7.51
N PRO A 11 7.02 7.15 8.59
CA PRO A 11 6.39 6.95 9.89
C PRO A 11 4.89 7.29 9.88
N ASP A 12 4.47 8.17 8.97
CA ASP A 12 3.09 8.64 8.84
C ASP A 12 2.23 7.73 7.95
N ALA A 13 2.83 6.70 7.34
CA ALA A 13 2.12 5.77 6.49
C ALA A 13 1.06 4.99 7.29
N PRO A 14 -0.16 4.83 6.75
CA PRO A 14 -1.19 4.02 7.39
C PRO A 14 -0.72 2.57 7.51
N ARG A 15 -0.94 1.97 8.69
CA ARG A 15 -0.56 0.57 8.92
C ARG A 15 -1.54 -0.36 8.23
N LEU A 16 -1.01 -1.34 7.49
CA LEU A 16 -1.81 -2.37 6.84
C LEU A 16 -2.59 -3.17 7.88
N GLN A 17 -3.84 -3.47 7.56
CA GLN A 17 -4.74 -4.25 8.42
C GLN A 17 -5.47 -5.28 7.59
N LEU A 18 -5.77 -6.43 8.22
CA LEU A 18 -6.67 -7.40 7.63
C LEU A 18 -8.09 -6.85 7.64
N THR A 19 -8.80 -7.05 6.54
CA THR A 19 -10.23 -6.79 6.50
C THR A 19 -10.97 -7.85 7.33
N LYS A 20 -12.17 -7.53 7.82
CA LYS A 20 -12.91 -8.44 8.71
C LYS A 20 -13.38 -9.74 8.03
N THR A 21 -13.52 -9.71 6.71
CA THR A 21 -14.15 -10.79 5.93
C THR A 21 -13.40 -11.15 4.64
N GLY A 22 -12.31 -10.46 4.32
CA GLY A 22 -11.55 -10.69 3.09
C GLY A 22 -10.25 -11.44 3.36
N ASP A 23 -9.85 -12.27 2.41
CA ASP A 23 -8.58 -13.02 2.46
C ASP A 23 -7.36 -12.16 2.07
N TRP A 24 -7.58 -10.89 1.72
CA TRP A 24 -6.60 -9.97 1.13
C TRP A 24 -6.35 -8.78 2.07
N ILE A 25 -5.20 -8.14 1.88
CA ILE A 25 -4.79 -6.91 2.60
C ILE A 25 -4.73 -5.78 1.58
N ASP A 26 -5.42 -4.68 1.86
CA ASP A 26 -5.39 -3.48 1.02
C ASP A 26 -4.05 -2.75 1.18
N LEU A 27 -3.51 -2.26 0.06
CA LEU A 27 -2.30 -1.41 0.02
C LEU A 27 -2.69 0.03 -0.30
N TYR A 28 -1.82 0.97 0.07
CA TYR A 28 -2.06 2.40 -0.09
C TYR A 28 -1.03 3.03 -1.03
N CYS A 29 -1.43 4.07 -1.77
CA CYS A 29 -0.48 4.93 -2.46
C CYS A 29 0.38 5.68 -1.44
N ALA A 30 1.69 5.69 -1.64
CA ALA A 30 2.63 6.36 -0.73
C ALA A 30 2.66 7.89 -0.89
N GLN A 31 2.08 8.41 -1.97
CA GLN A 31 2.07 9.83 -2.29
C GLN A 31 0.82 10.16 -3.11
N ASP A 32 0.43 11.43 -3.09
CA ASP A 32 -0.58 11.95 -3.99
C ASP A 32 -0.07 11.91 -5.44
N MET A 33 -0.94 11.48 -6.36
CA MET A 33 -0.63 11.36 -7.78
C MET A 33 -1.84 11.79 -8.60
N THR A 34 -1.58 12.46 -9.71
CA THR A 34 -2.59 12.77 -10.73
C THR A 34 -2.28 11.94 -11.97
N LEU A 35 -3.28 11.22 -12.49
CA LEU A 35 -3.18 10.49 -13.74
C LEU A 35 -4.17 11.07 -14.74
N HIS A 36 -3.73 11.28 -15.98
CA HIS A 36 -4.58 11.67 -17.10
C HIS A 36 -4.99 10.43 -17.91
N ALA A 37 -5.98 10.61 -18.80
CA ALA A 37 -6.49 9.53 -19.61
C ALA A 37 -5.39 8.95 -20.52
N GLY A 38 -5.13 7.65 -20.37
CA GLY A 38 -4.11 6.92 -21.13
C GLY A 38 -2.74 6.84 -20.44
N ASP A 39 -2.56 7.49 -19.29
CA ASP A 39 -1.30 7.43 -18.55
C ASP A 39 -1.07 6.03 -17.96
N PHE A 40 0.20 5.61 -18.00
CA PHE A 40 0.71 4.46 -17.25
C PHE A 40 1.68 4.97 -16.18
N ALA A 41 1.54 4.46 -14.96
CA ALA A 41 2.41 4.81 -13.86
C ALA A 41 2.77 3.61 -12.99
N LEU A 42 4.00 3.62 -12.46
CA LEU A 42 4.37 2.79 -11.33
C LEU A 42 4.02 3.54 -10.05
N VAL A 43 2.98 3.07 -9.36
CA VAL A 43 2.49 3.68 -8.13
C VAL A 43 3.31 3.16 -6.95
N PRO A 44 4.04 4.01 -6.21
CA PRO A 44 4.77 3.58 -5.03
C PRO A 44 3.80 3.26 -3.90
N LEU A 45 4.01 2.11 -3.24
CA LEU A 45 3.14 1.63 -2.16
C LEU A 45 3.72 1.87 -0.75
N GLY A 46 4.98 2.31 -0.66
CA GLY A 46 5.57 2.74 0.60
C GLY A 46 5.87 1.61 1.60
N VAL A 47 5.87 0.36 1.14
CA VAL A 47 6.20 -0.83 1.93
C VAL A 47 7.09 -1.82 1.17
N SER A 48 7.92 -2.58 1.90
CA SER A 48 8.73 -3.71 1.39
C SER A 48 8.87 -4.83 2.42
#